data_AF-I2NMA4-F1
#
_entry.id   AF-I2NMA4-F1
#
_cell.length_a   1.000
_cell.length_b   1.000
_cell.length_c   1.000
_cell.angle_alpha   90.00
_cell.angle_beta   90.00
_cell.angle_gamma   90.00
#
_symmetry.space_group_name_H-M   'P 1'
#
loop_
_entity.id
_entity.type
_entity.pdbx_description
1 polymer ?
#
loop_
_entity_poly.entity_id
_entity_poly.type
_entity_poly.pdbx_seq_one_letter_code
_entity_poly.pdbx_strand_id
1 'polypeptide(L)'
;MGKSSSFPESLGENMKPEYLYSIATDLGLQFDGEARVMYGEREGFLLVIEGAQTKNVFTISLSVKQGSEGDLIEDSEILWNELKEQSKAINAISSDGYLTSIVVKGGMTKGKAVETLWTAIQDIVDFLLNHQFVQVNAETGEEGPIGLYQIGDAIFLIDDATFRAYQAEVQDTVEAYEAREENFLLGIVGAVIGVIIGGAVALLVARLGYVSVLAGAALGYCTIKGYEILGKKLTKKGVVVSAILMVLTVFLVNQLDYTLALMSKLDLPFDLSWTIVNEATFQGDVPDKFYLNLGMLAVFTLGGAWISVKSALDGQKNRAIARKIA
;
A
#
# COMPACT_ATOMS: atom_id res chain seq x y z
N MET A 1 11.10 -10.21 -16.70
CA MET A 1 11.43 -9.49 -15.46
C MET A 1 12.12 -8.18 -15.83
N GLY A 2 11.37 -7.25 -16.41
CA GLY A 2 11.72 -5.82 -16.39
C GLY A 2 11.21 -5.27 -15.06
N LYS A 3 11.96 -4.38 -14.43
CA LYS A 3 11.46 -3.61 -13.27
C LYS A 3 10.34 -2.72 -13.83
N SER A 4 9.07 -3.00 -13.51
CA SER A 4 7.99 -2.14 -13.98
C SER A 4 8.15 -0.76 -13.37
N SER A 5 8.29 0.24 -14.22
CA SER A 5 8.22 1.67 -13.90
C SER A 5 6.78 2.09 -13.54
N SER A 6 6.17 1.37 -12.59
CA SER A 6 4.85 1.70 -12.04
C SER A 6 5.00 2.76 -10.95
N PHE A 7 3.96 3.57 -10.73
CA PHE A 7 3.91 4.37 -9.50
C PHE A 7 4.08 3.46 -8.27
N PRO A 8 4.75 3.93 -7.20
CA PRO A 8 4.73 3.22 -5.94
C PRO A 8 3.28 2.98 -5.52
N GLU A 9 2.94 1.71 -5.22
CA GLU A 9 1.66 1.19 -4.73
C GLU A 9 0.68 2.29 -4.28
N SER A 10 -0.49 2.44 -4.92
CA SER A 10 -1.39 3.59 -4.70
C SER A 10 -1.56 3.90 -3.19
N LEU A 11 -0.88 4.94 -2.72
CA LEU A 11 -0.81 5.33 -1.30
C LEU A 11 -2.02 6.22 -0.91
N GLY A 12 -2.98 6.42 -1.81
CA GLY A 12 -4.08 7.38 -1.72
C GLY A 12 -5.30 6.95 -0.91
N GLU A 13 -5.20 5.96 -0.02
CA GLU A 13 -6.39 5.50 0.74
C GLU A 13 -6.96 6.57 1.70
N ASN A 14 -6.20 7.61 2.07
CA ASN A 14 -6.59 8.56 3.13
C ASN A 14 -7.32 9.83 2.66
N MET A 15 -7.21 10.23 1.39
CA MET A 15 -7.94 11.40 0.87
C MET A 15 -9.26 10.97 0.22
N LYS A 16 -10.35 11.63 0.62
CA LYS A 16 -11.69 11.33 0.13
C LYS A 16 -11.77 11.58 -1.38
N PRO A 17 -12.38 10.68 -2.17
CA PRO A 17 -12.54 10.87 -3.61
C PRO A 17 -13.21 12.19 -3.99
N GLU A 18 -14.20 12.65 -3.21
CA GLU A 18 -14.88 13.93 -3.46
C GLU A 18 -13.96 15.13 -3.30
N TYR A 19 -12.98 15.04 -2.38
CA TYR A 19 -11.97 16.08 -2.18
C TYR A 19 -11.04 16.16 -3.39
N LEU A 20 -10.53 15.02 -3.86
CA LEU A 20 -9.66 14.94 -5.04
C LEU A 20 -10.39 15.41 -6.31
N TYR A 21 -11.62 14.93 -6.54
CA TYR A 21 -12.47 15.39 -7.64
C TYR A 21 -12.64 16.92 -7.64
N SER A 22 -12.88 17.49 -6.46
CA SER A 22 -13.06 18.93 -6.33
C SER A 22 -11.78 19.73 -6.61
N ILE A 23 -10.59 19.18 -6.30
CA ILE A 23 -9.30 19.79 -6.65
C ILE A 23 -9.06 19.68 -8.14
N ALA A 24 -9.30 18.50 -8.74
CA ALA A 24 -9.15 18.29 -10.18
C ALA A 24 -9.99 19.29 -10.98
N THR A 25 -11.25 19.47 -10.57
CA THR A 25 -12.17 20.44 -11.20
C THR A 25 -11.61 21.86 -11.14
N ASP A 26 -11.13 22.31 -9.98
CA ASP A 26 -10.58 23.66 -9.81
C ASP A 26 -9.27 23.87 -10.59
N LEU A 27 -8.48 22.80 -10.79
CA LEU A 27 -7.26 22.81 -11.60
C LEU A 27 -7.52 22.65 -13.11
N GLY A 28 -8.75 22.38 -13.53
CA GLY A 28 -9.09 22.06 -14.91
C GLY A 28 -8.49 20.72 -15.38
N LEU A 29 -8.46 19.73 -14.49
CA LEU A 29 -8.02 18.35 -14.72
C LEU A 29 -9.21 17.40 -14.68
N GLN A 30 -9.03 16.21 -15.27
CA GLN A 30 -9.97 15.10 -15.16
C GLN A 30 -9.70 14.29 -13.89
N PHE A 31 -10.66 13.47 -13.48
CA PHE A 31 -10.55 12.62 -12.30
C PHE A 31 -11.11 11.24 -12.57
N ASP A 32 -10.30 10.22 -12.30
CA ASP A 32 -10.77 8.84 -12.30
C ASP A 32 -11.08 8.42 -10.86
N GLY A 33 -12.35 8.12 -10.57
CA GLY A 33 -12.81 7.82 -9.22
C GLY A 33 -12.44 6.42 -8.72
N GLU A 34 -12.14 5.49 -9.62
CA GLU A 34 -11.77 4.11 -9.27
C GLU A 34 -10.28 4.02 -8.90
N ALA A 35 -9.40 4.61 -9.72
CA ALA A 35 -7.98 4.77 -9.47
C ALA A 35 -7.66 5.91 -8.48
N ARG A 36 -8.61 6.82 -8.23
CA ARG A 36 -8.46 8.01 -7.39
C ARG A 36 -7.33 8.94 -7.82
N VAL A 37 -7.13 9.06 -9.13
CA VAL A 37 -6.09 9.91 -9.71
C VAL A 37 -6.69 11.10 -10.44
N MET A 38 -6.04 12.25 -10.33
CA MET A 38 -6.34 13.42 -11.15
C MET A 38 -5.37 13.42 -12.33
N TYR A 39 -5.81 13.77 -13.54
CA TYR A 39 -4.93 13.72 -14.70
C TYR A 39 -5.32 14.74 -15.76
N GLY A 40 -4.38 15.08 -16.64
CA GLY A 40 -4.64 15.94 -17.77
C GLY A 40 -3.36 16.37 -18.48
N GLU A 41 -3.53 16.90 -19.68
CA GLU A 41 -2.43 17.40 -20.49
C GLU A 41 -2.17 18.89 -20.20
N ARG A 42 -0.90 19.28 -20.15
CA ARG A 42 -0.45 20.68 -20.12
C ARG A 42 0.74 20.81 -21.07
N GLU A 43 0.60 21.67 -22.07
CA GLU A 43 1.65 21.95 -23.07
C GLU A 43 2.30 20.68 -23.68
N GLY A 44 1.49 19.66 -23.97
CA GLY A 44 1.97 18.39 -24.57
C GLY A 44 2.49 17.36 -23.57
N PHE A 45 2.43 17.61 -22.27
CA PHE A 45 2.78 16.64 -21.22
C PHE A 45 1.52 16.15 -20.50
N LEU A 46 1.22 14.85 -20.64
CA LEU A 46 0.25 14.17 -19.78
C LEU A 46 0.81 14.03 -18.35
N LEU A 47 0.10 14.62 -17.39
CA LEU A 47 0.44 14.60 -15.97
C LEU A 47 -0.61 13.79 -15.20
N VAL A 48 -0.14 13.11 -14.15
CA VAL A 48 -0.98 12.36 -13.20
C VAL A 48 -0.69 12.89 -11.81
N ILE A 49 -1.73 13.06 -10.99
CA ILE A 49 -1.60 13.55 -9.63
C ILE A 49 -2.33 12.60 -8.68
N GLU A 50 -1.55 12.06 -7.75
CA GLU A 50 -2.02 11.15 -6.70
C GLU A 50 -1.96 11.83 -5.33
N GLY A 51 -2.88 11.44 -4.45
CA GLY A 51 -2.81 11.79 -3.05
C GLY A 51 -1.89 10.84 -2.28
N ALA A 52 -0.97 11.37 -1.47
CA ALA A 52 -0.17 10.52 -0.58
C ALA A 52 -0.96 10.13 0.69
N GLN A 53 -0.44 9.16 1.46
CA GLN A 53 -1.01 8.80 2.76
C GLN A 53 -1.05 9.98 3.74
N THR A 54 -0.08 10.89 3.63
CA THR A 54 -0.03 12.12 4.41
C THR A 54 -1.05 13.11 3.84
N LYS A 55 -1.93 13.61 4.70
CA LYS A 55 -2.96 14.58 4.33
C LYS A 55 -2.36 15.81 3.63
N ASN A 56 -2.99 16.23 2.54
CA ASN A 56 -2.60 17.38 1.71
C ASN A 56 -1.17 17.28 1.13
N VAL A 57 -0.63 16.08 1.01
CA VAL A 57 0.59 15.82 0.23
C VAL A 57 0.16 15.12 -1.05
N PHE A 58 0.67 15.61 -2.16
CA PHE A 58 0.37 15.12 -3.50
C PHE A 58 1.66 14.72 -4.20
N THR A 59 1.56 13.77 -5.11
CA THR A 59 2.63 13.40 -6.03
C THR A 59 2.14 13.72 -7.43
N ILE A 60 2.84 14.61 -8.13
CA ILE A 60 2.66 14.85 -9.56
C ILE A 60 3.66 13.98 -10.29
N SER A 61 3.21 13.23 -11.28
CA SER A 61 4.08 12.36 -12.05
C SER A 61 3.86 12.45 -13.54
N LEU A 62 4.95 12.23 -14.26
CA LEU A 62 5.08 12.39 -15.70
C LEU A 62 6.18 11.46 -16.23
N SER A 63 6.04 11.03 -17.47
CA SER A 63 7.02 10.20 -18.16
C SER A 63 7.76 11.00 -19.23
N VAL A 64 9.04 11.31 -19.00
CA VAL A 64 9.80 12.26 -19.81
C VAL A 64 11.27 11.87 -19.96
N LYS A 65 11.89 12.36 -21.04
CA LYS A 65 13.35 12.36 -21.24
C LYS A 65 13.77 13.69 -21.85
N GLN A 66 15.04 14.06 -21.72
CA GLN A 66 15.59 15.20 -22.46
C GLN A 66 15.59 14.89 -23.97
N GLY A 67 15.15 15.83 -24.79
CA GLY A 67 15.13 15.72 -26.24
C GLY A 67 16.54 15.61 -26.83
N SER A 68 16.62 15.07 -28.05
CA SER A 68 17.91 14.72 -28.69
C SER A 68 18.58 15.88 -29.44
N GLU A 69 18.03 17.09 -29.43
CA GLU A 69 18.59 18.23 -30.16
C GLU A 69 19.59 19.01 -29.30
N GLY A 70 20.88 18.70 -29.48
CA GLY A 70 22.00 19.45 -28.90
C GLY A 70 23.04 18.54 -28.24
N ASP A 71 24.33 18.86 -28.38
CA ASP A 71 25.49 18.05 -27.95
C ASP A 71 25.66 17.93 -26.41
N LEU A 72 24.66 18.29 -25.61
CA LEU A 72 24.75 18.27 -24.15
C LEU A 72 23.45 17.71 -23.55
N ILE A 73 23.40 16.39 -23.39
CA ILE A 73 22.51 15.79 -22.38
C ILE A 73 23.08 16.21 -21.03
N GLU A 74 22.40 17.12 -20.35
CA GLU A 74 22.79 17.52 -19.01
C GLU A 74 22.48 16.39 -18.04
N ASP A 75 23.24 16.31 -16.95
CA ASP A 75 22.97 15.32 -15.92
C ASP A 75 21.57 15.58 -15.35
N SER A 76 20.68 14.60 -15.55
CA SER A 76 19.29 14.70 -15.10
C SER A 76 19.18 15.03 -13.61
N GLU A 77 20.11 14.58 -12.76
CA GLU A 77 20.10 14.89 -11.34
C GLU A 77 20.38 16.39 -11.07
N ILE A 78 21.25 17.01 -11.87
CA ILE A 78 21.53 18.45 -11.80
C ILE A 78 20.29 19.25 -12.21
N LEU A 79 19.71 18.89 -13.35
CA LEU A 79 18.50 19.50 -13.89
C LEU A 79 17.33 19.46 -12.91
N TRP A 80 17.03 18.30 -12.33
CA TRP A 80 15.94 18.19 -11.36
C TRP A 80 16.24 18.95 -10.06
N ASN A 81 17.51 19.01 -9.62
CA ASN A 81 17.87 19.82 -8.46
C ASN A 81 17.66 21.32 -8.72
N GLU A 82 17.96 21.80 -9.93
CA GLU A 82 17.66 23.19 -10.32
C GLU A 82 16.16 23.50 -10.22
N LEU A 83 15.30 22.63 -10.78
CA LEU A 83 13.84 22.78 -10.65
C LEU A 83 13.39 22.86 -9.18
N LYS A 84 13.97 22.03 -8.33
CA LYS A 84 13.65 22.01 -6.89
C LYS A 84 14.12 23.28 -6.17
N GLU A 85 15.25 23.85 -6.56
CA GLU A 85 15.76 25.09 -5.96
C GLU A 85 14.96 26.33 -6.38
N GLN A 86 14.47 26.36 -7.63
CA GLN A 86 13.67 27.49 -8.13
C GLN A 86 12.21 27.47 -7.65
N SER A 87 11.61 26.29 -7.46
CA SER A 87 10.20 26.17 -7.09
C SER A 87 10.00 26.01 -5.58
N LYS A 88 9.27 26.96 -4.98
CA LYS A 88 8.84 26.85 -3.56
C LYS A 88 7.70 25.84 -3.35
N ALA A 89 7.04 25.42 -4.43
CA ALA A 89 5.92 24.47 -4.37
C ALA A 89 6.41 23.01 -4.33
N ILE A 90 7.61 22.74 -4.86
CA ILE A 90 8.18 21.40 -4.96
C ILE A 90 8.96 21.06 -3.68
N ASN A 91 8.67 19.90 -3.10
CA ASN A 91 9.35 19.43 -1.89
C ASN A 91 10.40 18.36 -2.17
N ALA A 92 10.12 17.47 -3.11
CA ALA A 92 11.02 16.38 -3.48
C ALA A 92 10.79 16.00 -4.93
N ILE A 93 11.84 15.52 -5.59
CA ILE A 93 11.79 14.96 -6.93
C ILE A 93 12.53 13.63 -6.87
N SER A 94 11.99 12.62 -7.53
CA SER A 94 12.62 11.31 -7.69
C SER A 94 12.28 10.75 -9.07
N SER A 95 13.21 10.01 -9.66
CA SER A 95 13.01 9.38 -10.97
C SER A 95 13.30 7.89 -10.89
N ASP A 96 12.47 7.09 -11.55
CA ASP A 96 12.70 5.67 -11.82
C ASP A 96 12.59 5.43 -13.33
N GLY A 97 13.73 5.24 -13.99
CA GLY A 97 13.81 5.25 -15.45
C GLY A 97 13.32 6.58 -16.02
N TYR A 98 12.31 6.52 -16.89
CA TYR A 98 11.70 7.70 -17.52
C TYR A 98 10.53 8.28 -16.72
N LEU A 99 10.15 7.65 -15.60
CA LEU A 99 9.08 8.14 -14.74
C LEU A 99 9.61 9.09 -13.68
N THR A 100 9.24 10.36 -13.76
CA THR A 100 9.56 11.37 -12.75
C THR A 100 8.36 11.61 -11.85
N SER A 101 8.60 11.60 -10.53
CA SER A 101 7.60 11.84 -9.49
C SER A 101 8.04 13.02 -8.61
N ILE A 102 7.12 13.95 -8.42
CA ILE A 102 7.35 15.25 -7.79
C ILE A 102 6.39 15.42 -6.63
N VAL A 103 6.93 15.50 -5.42
CA VAL A 103 6.15 15.65 -4.19
C VAL A 103 5.84 17.12 -3.95
N VAL A 104 4.56 17.43 -3.81
CA VAL A 104 4.02 18.77 -3.55
C VAL A 104 3.23 18.74 -2.24
N LYS A 105 3.64 19.55 -1.26
CA LYS A 105 2.86 19.79 -0.04
C LYS A 105 1.85 20.89 -0.32
N GLY A 106 0.58 20.49 -0.47
CA GLY A 106 -0.52 21.43 -0.54
C GLY A 106 -0.70 22.21 0.76
N GLY A 107 -1.44 23.31 0.69
CA GLY A 107 -1.79 24.08 1.88
C GLY A 107 -2.83 23.40 2.79
N MET A 108 -3.07 24.00 3.96
CA MET A 108 -4.03 23.48 4.95
C MET A 108 -5.48 23.50 4.46
N THR A 109 -5.80 24.36 3.49
CA THR A 109 -7.14 24.49 2.90
C THR A 109 -7.14 24.00 1.46
N LYS A 110 -8.32 23.59 0.95
CA LYS A 110 -8.50 23.21 -0.46
C LYS A 110 -7.95 24.28 -1.42
N GLY A 111 -8.34 25.54 -1.21
CA GLY A 111 -7.91 26.64 -2.08
C GLY A 111 -6.40 26.82 -2.11
N LYS A 112 -5.72 26.65 -0.97
CA LYS A 112 -4.25 26.69 -0.93
C LYS A 112 -3.62 25.44 -1.55
N ALA A 113 -4.24 24.26 -1.44
CA ALA A 113 -3.77 23.07 -2.15
C ALA A 113 -3.86 23.26 -3.67
N VAL A 114 -4.97 23.81 -4.18
CA VAL A 114 -5.15 24.16 -5.59
C VAL A 114 -4.10 25.16 -6.04
N GLU A 115 -3.89 26.26 -5.29
CA GLU A 115 -2.88 27.27 -5.60
C GLU A 115 -1.47 26.67 -5.69
N THR A 116 -1.07 25.86 -4.70
CA THR A 116 0.27 25.24 -4.70
C THR A 116 0.44 24.22 -5.82
N LEU A 117 -0.58 23.39 -6.09
CA LEU A 117 -0.54 22.43 -7.20
C LEU A 117 -0.48 23.14 -8.55
N TRP A 118 -1.25 24.21 -8.73
CA TRP A 118 -1.21 25.02 -9.94
C TRP A 118 0.19 25.60 -10.18
N THR A 119 0.80 26.22 -9.15
CA THR A 119 2.18 26.72 -9.24
C THR A 119 3.17 25.61 -9.55
N ALA A 120 3.08 24.46 -8.88
CA ALA A 120 3.96 23.33 -9.17
C ALA A 120 3.83 22.86 -10.62
N ILE A 121 2.61 22.72 -11.15
CA ILE A 121 2.37 22.31 -12.54
C ILE A 121 3.00 23.32 -13.51
N GLN A 122 2.85 24.62 -13.27
CA GLN A 122 3.45 25.66 -14.11
C GLN A 122 4.98 25.57 -14.07
N ASP A 123 5.57 25.55 -12.88
CA ASP A 123 7.02 25.47 -12.70
C ASP A 123 7.62 24.22 -13.37
N ILE A 124 6.92 23.08 -13.29
CA ILE A 124 7.31 21.83 -13.95
C ILE A 124 7.25 21.99 -15.46
N VAL A 125 6.11 22.42 -16.02
CA VAL A 125 5.91 22.51 -17.47
C VAL A 125 6.87 23.51 -18.10
N ASP A 126 7.04 24.69 -17.49
CA ASP A 126 7.99 25.70 -17.96
C ASP A 126 9.42 25.16 -17.97
N PHE A 127 9.82 24.43 -16.93
CA PHE A 127 11.11 23.76 -16.86
C PHE A 127 11.30 22.73 -17.98
N LEU A 128 10.31 21.84 -18.19
CA LEU A 128 10.38 20.82 -19.24
C LEU A 128 10.55 21.46 -20.63
N LEU A 129 9.80 22.52 -20.92
CA LEU A 129 9.89 23.24 -22.19
C LEU A 129 11.25 23.93 -22.36
N ASN A 130 11.75 24.60 -21.32
CA ASN A 130 13.03 25.34 -21.36
C ASN A 130 14.23 24.41 -21.55
N HIS A 131 14.17 23.20 -20.98
CA HIS A 131 15.23 22.19 -21.09
C HIS A 131 14.95 21.13 -22.18
N GLN A 132 13.97 21.39 -23.06
CA GLN A 132 13.64 20.58 -24.23
C GLN A 132 13.30 19.11 -23.89
N PHE A 133 12.62 18.88 -22.78
CA PHE A 133 12.08 17.55 -22.47
C PHE A 133 10.96 17.18 -23.44
N VAL A 134 10.82 15.89 -23.67
CA VAL A 134 9.74 15.30 -24.47
C VAL A 134 9.05 14.19 -23.67
N GLN A 135 7.74 14.05 -23.89
CA GLN A 135 6.95 12.97 -23.31
C GLN A 135 7.29 11.63 -23.98
N VAL A 136 7.51 10.61 -23.15
CA VAL A 136 7.88 9.26 -23.61
C VAL A 136 7.14 8.19 -22.83
N ASN A 137 7.15 6.98 -23.36
CA ASN A 137 6.70 5.80 -22.64
C ASN A 137 7.61 5.59 -21.42
N ALA A 138 7.01 5.47 -20.23
CA ALA A 138 7.74 5.31 -18.97
C ALA A 138 8.66 4.08 -18.93
N GLU A 139 8.29 3.02 -19.65
CA GLU A 139 9.00 1.74 -19.70
C GLU A 139 10.07 1.70 -20.80
N THR A 140 9.72 2.15 -22.02
CA THR A 140 10.61 2.00 -23.19
C THR A 140 11.43 3.24 -23.51
N GLY A 141 11.00 4.43 -23.07
CA GLY A 141 11.63 5.71 -23.43
C GLY A 141 11.35 6.16 -24.87
N GLU A 142 10.51 5.44 -25.59
CA GLU A 142 10.09 5.78 -26.94
C GLU A 142 9.09 6.94 -26.93
N GLU A 143 9.22 7.83 -27.91
CA GLU A 143 8.28 8.93 -28.13
C GLU A 143 7.05 8.42 -28.89
N GLY A 144 5.88 8.95 -28.54
CA GLY A 144 4.62 8.59 -29.18
C GLY A 144 3.42 8.99 -28.34
N PRO A 145 2.20 8.60 -28.75
CA PRO A 145 0.99 8.84 -27.97
C PRO A 145 1.04 8.06 -26.65
N ILE A 146 1.22 8.77 -25.54
CA ILE A 146 1.24 8.21 -24.20
C ILE A 146 -0.15 8.34 -23.58
N GLY A 147 -0.66 7.23 -23.06
CA GLY A 147 -1.94 7.17 -22.35
C GLY A 147 -1.75 6.90 -20.87
N LEU A 148 -2.86 6.97 -20.14
CA LEU A 148 -2.94 6.64 -18.73
C LEU A 148 -3.64 5.29 -18.57
N TYR A 149 -2.98 4.33 -17.93
CA TYR A 149 -3.52 2.98 -17.74
C TYR A 149 -3.47 2.56 -16.28
N GLN A 150 -4.38 1.68 -15.90
CA GLN A 150 -4.38 1.02 -14.59
C GLN A 150 -4.18 -0.47 -14.78
N ILE A 151 -3.22 -1.04 -14.05
CA ILE A 151 -2.99 -2.48 -13.96
C ILE A 151 -2.86 -2.83 -12.47
N GLY A 152 -3.83 -3.59 -11.95
CA GLY A 152 -3.96 -3.77 -10.51
C GLY A 152 -4.19 -2.43 -9.80
N ASP A 153 -3.38 -2.17 -8.78
CA ASP A 153 -3.36 -0.90 -8.03
C ASP A 153 -2.37 0.12 -8.60
N ALA A 154 -1.60 -0.28 -9.62
CA ALA A 154 -0.59 0.59 -10.22
C ALA A 154 -1.16 1.35 -11.41
N ILE A 155 -0.72 2.60 -11.53
CA ILE A 155 -1.00 3.46 -12.67
C ILE A 155 0.23 3.49 -13.58
N PHE A 156 0.04 3.69 -14.88
CA PHE A 156 1.10 3.62 -15.88
C PHE A 156 0.94 4.72 -16.91
N LEU A 157 2.06 5.35 -17.27
CA LEU A 157 2.18 6.30 -18.37
C LEU A 157 2.96 5.64 -19.52
N ILE A 158 2.24 4.89 -20.35
CA ILE A 158 2.81 4.04 -21.40
C ILE A 158 2.00 4.19 -22.71
N ASP A 159 2.42 3.55 -23.79
CA ASP A 159 1.63 3.48 -25.02
C ASP A 159 0.64 2.28 -25.02
N ASP A 160 -0.29 2.28 -25.98
CA ASP A 160 -1.29 1.22 -26.16
C ASP A 160 -0.66 -0.18 -26.42
N ALA A 161 0.52 -0.25 -27.04
CA ALA A 161 1.16 -1.52 -27.39
C ALA A 161 1.78 -2.18 -26.15
N THR A 162 2.49 -1.39 -25.34
CA THR A 162 3.04 -1.77 -24.04
C THR A 162 1.93 -2.19 -23.09
N PHE A 163 0.84 -1.41 -23.05
CA PHE A 163 -0.33 -1.77 -22.24
C PHE A 163 -0.94 -3.11 -22.65
N ARG A 164 -1.10 -3.38 -23.96
CA ARG A 164 -1.62 -4.68 -24.44
C ARG A 164 -0.72 -5.84 -24.05
N ALA A 165 0.60 -5.65 -24.07
CA ALA A 165 1.55 -6.68 -23.63
C ALA A 165 1.39 -6.99 -22.13
N TYR A 166 1.31 -5.95 -21.29
CA TYR A 166 1.07 -6.14 -19.86
C TYR A 166 -0.31 -6.69 -19.55
N GLN A 167 -1.36 -6.24 -20.26
CA GLN A 167 -2.71 -6.77 -20.11
C GLN A 167 -2.76 -8.27 -20.40
N ALA A 168 -2.06 -8.74 -21.44
CA ALA A 168 -1.97 -10.17 -21.75
C ALA A 168 -1.28 -10.95 -20.62
N GLU A 169 -0.15 -10.46 -20.10
CA GLU A 169 0.56 -11.08 -18.98
C GLU A 169 -0.30 -11.14 -17.71
N VAL A 170 -1.01 -10.05 -17.39
CA VAL A 170 -1.93 -9.98 -16.25
C VAL A 170 -3.07 -10.96 -16.43
N GLN A 171 -3.69 -11.01 -17.61
CA GLN A 171 -4.77 -11.94 -17.90
C GLN A 171 -4.31 -13.39 -17.71
N ASP A 172 -3.14 -13.77 -18.24
CA ASP A 172 -2.57 -15.11 -18.08
C ASP A 172 -2.34 -15.45 -16.59
N THR A 173 -1.80 -14.51 -15.80
CA THR A 173 -1.56 -14.75 -14.37
C THR A 173 -2.85 -14.86 -13.56
N VAL A 174 -3.88 -14.06 -13.90
CA VAL A 174 -5.19 -14.09 -13.26
C VAL A 174 -5.92 -15.39 -13.59
N GLU A 175 -5.93 -15.79 -14.87
CA GLU A 175 -6.51 -17.07 -15.29
C GLU A 175 -5.80 -18.25 -14.63
N ALA A 176 -4.47 -18.24 -14.61
CA ALA A 176 -3.68 -19.27 -13.95
C ALA A 176 -3.95 -19.35 -12.44
N TYR A 177 -4.20 -18.24 -11.76
CA TYR A 177 -4.61 -18.25 -10.35
C TYR A 177 -6.04 -18.74 -10.18
N GLU A 178 -6.98 -18.28 -11.02
CA GLU A 178 -8.38 -18.66 -10.91
C GLU A 178 -8.59 -20.15 -11.17
N ALA A 179 -7.83 -20.72 -12.10
CA ALA A 179 -7.81 -22.15 -12.39
C ALA A 179 -7.21 -23.02 -11.27
N ARG A 180 -6.52 -22.44 -10.28
CA ARG A 180 -6.01 -23.21 -9.13
C ARG A 180 -7.16 -23.70 -8.27
N GLU A 181 -7.11 -24.99 -7.94
CA GLU A 181 -7.92 -25.52 -6.85
C GLU A 181 -7.31 -25.15 -5.49
N GLU A 182 -8.18 -24.67 -4.59
CA GLU A 182 -7.81 -24.40 -3.22
C GLU A 182 -7.54 -25.71 -2.47
N ASN A 183 -6.32 -25.85 -1.93
CA ASN A 183 -5.98 -26.95 -1.04
C ASN A 183 -6.35 -26.56 0.39
N PHE A 184 -7.65 -26.55 0.69
CA PHE A 184 -8.20 -26.02 1.94
C PHE A 184 -7.49 -26.54 3.19
N LEU A 185 -7.24 -27.86 3.26
CA LEU A 185 -6.56 -28.48 4.40
C LEU A 185 -5.11 -27.97 4.57
N LEU A 186 -4.35 -27.89 3.47
CA LEU A 186 -2.99 -27.34 3.51
C LEU A 186 -3.00 -25.84 3.81
N GLY A 187 -4.00 -25.11 3.34
CA GLY A 187 -4.24 -23.72 3.73
C GLY A 187 -4.39 -23.56 5.24
N ILE A 188 -5.18 -24.41 5.90
CA ILE A 188 -5.31 -24.39 7.37
C ILE A 188 -3.94 -24.64 8.04
N VAL A 189 -3.17 -25.63 7.57
CA VAL A 189 -1.81 -25.88 8.10
C VAL A 189 -0.94 -24.62 7.96
N GLY A 190 -1.03 -23.95 6.81
CA GLY A 190 -0.30 -22.70 6.55
C GLY A 190 -0.75 -21.56 7.45
N ALA A 191 -2.05 -21.41 7.68
CA ALA A 191 -2.59 -20.43 8.61
C ALA A 191 -2.16 -20.69 10.05
N VAL A 192 -2.11 -21.95 10.49
CA VAL A 192 -1.61 -22.35 11.82
C VAL A 192 -0.15 -21.95 11.99
N ILE A 193 0.71 -22.23 11.00
CA ILE A 193 2.10 -21.76 11.01
C ILE A 193 2.15 -20.23 11.08
N GLY A 194 1.30 -19.56 10.28
CA GLY A 194 1.19 -18.11 10.23
C GLY A 194 0.82 -17.49 11.59
N VAL A 195 -0.18 -18.01 12.28
CA VAL A 195 -0.58 -17.49 13.60
C VAL A 195 0.44 -17.81 14.70
N ILE A 196 1.23 -18.88 14.57
CA ILE A 196 2.34 -19.14 15.51
C ILE A 196 3.40 -18.05 15.37
N ILE A 197 3.83 -17.75 14.13
CA ILE A 197 4.83 -16.71 13.85
C ILE A 197 4.30 -15.33 14.26
N GLY A 198 3.11 -14.97 13.78
CA GLY A 198 2.49 -13.69 14.09
C GLY A 198 2.14 -13.52 15.56
N GLY A 199 1.70 -14.59 16.22
CA GLY A 199 1.40 -14.62 17.65
C GLY A 199 2.65 -14.45 18.50
N ALA A 200 3.78 -15.03 18.11
CA ALA A 200 5.06 -14.81 18.78
C ALA A 200 5.49 -13.34 18.71
N VAL A 201 5.34 -12.69 17.55
CA VAL A 201 5.59 -11.24 17.40
C VAL A 201 4.67 -10.44 18.32
N ALA A 202 3.37 -10.75 18.34
CA ALA A 202 2.41 -10.07 19.22
C ALA A 202 2.75 -10.25 20.71
N LEU A 203 3.15 -11.46 21.13
CA LEU A 203 3.57 -11.76 22.49
C LEU A 203 4.82 -10.95 22.90
N LEU A 204 5.82 -10.85 22.02
CA LEU A 204 7.02 -10.05 22.28
C LEU A 204 6.68 -8.56 22.47
N VAL A 205 5.75 -8.04 21.66
CA VAL A 205 5.31 -6.65 21.77
C VAL A 205 4.53 -6.41 23.08
N ALA A 206 3.63 -7.33 23.45
CA ALA A 206 2.90 -7.28 24.72
C ALA A 206 3.85 -7.29 25.93
N ARG A 207 4.90 -8.12 25.88
CA ARG A 207 5.97 -8.22 26.89
C ARG A 207 6.78 -6.95 27.09
N LEU A 208 6.89 -6.12 26.06
CA LEU A 208 7.51 -4.79 26.14
C LEU A 208 6.56 -3.73 26.72
N GLY A 209 5.35 -4.10 27.09
CA GLY A 209 4.33 -3.21 27.63
C GLY A 209 3.57 -2.41 26.56
N TYR A 210 3.73 -2.76 25.28
CA TYR A 210 3.02 -2.11 24.18
C TYR A 210 1.86 -3.00 23.71
N VAL A 211 0.71 -2.39 23.45
CA VAL A 211 -0.34 -3.01 22.64
C VAL A 211 -0.37 -2.28 21.30
N SER A 212 -0.10 -3.00 20.21
CA SER A 212 0.20 -2.37 18.92
C SER A 212 -0.67 -2.90 17.79
N VAL A 213 -1.26 -1.97 17.03
CA VAL A 213 -1.93 -2.27 15.75
C VAL A 213 -0.97 -2.94 14.78
N LEU A 214 0.32 -2.58 14.80
CA LEU A 214 1.32 -3.17 13.90
C LEU A 214 1.57 -4.65 14.20
N ALA A 215 1.53 -5.04 15.47
CA ALA A 215 1.61 -6.45 15.85
C ALA A 215 0.39 -7.24 15.35
N GLY A 216 -0.79 -6.60 15.37
CA GLY A 216 -2.00 -7.12 14.73
C GLY A 216 -1.86 -7.30 13.22
N ALA A 217 -1.33 -6.28 12.53
CA ALA A 217 -1.10 -6.36 11.08
C ALA A 217 -0.09 -7.46 10.73
N ALA A 218 0.98 -7.63 11.52
CA ALA A 218 1.91 -8.75 11.34
C ALA A 218 1.21 -10.11 11.50
N LEU A 219 0.39 -10.28 12.55
CA LEU A 219 -0.42 -11.48 12.75
C LEU A 219 -1.35 -11.75 11.56
N GLY A 220 -2.09 -10.74 11.10
CA GLY A 220 -2.99 -10.83 9.95
C GLY A 220 -2.25 -11.24 8.69
N TYR A 221 -1.16 -10.55 8.38
CA TYR A 221 -0.34 -10.83 7.20
C TYR A 221 0.22 -12.26 7.21
N CYS A 222 0.88 -12.68 8.30
CA CYS A 222 1.45 -14.02 8.42
C CYS A 222 0.39 -15.12 8.31
N THR A 223 -0.79 -14.91 8.90
CA THR A 223 -1.88 -15.89 8.86
C THR A 223 -2.46 -16.05 7.47
N ILE A 224 -2.77 -14.94 6.80
CA ILE A 224 -3.38 -14.96 5.47
C ILE A 224 -2.38 -15.43 4.41
N LYS A 225 -1.14 -14.96 4.45
CA LYS A 225 -0.11 -15.44 3.51
C LYS A 225 0.30 -16.87 3.77
N GLY A 226 0.39 -17.29 5.03
CA GLY A 226 0.59 -18.70 5.37
C GLY A 226 -0.49 -19.58 4.75
N TYR A 227 -1.76 -19.19 4.90
CA TYR A 227 -2.87 -19.87 4.25
C TYR A 227 -2.73 -19.91 2.73
N GLU A 228 -2.52 -18.75 2.10
CA GLU A 228 -2.49 -18.64 0.64
C GLU A 228 -1.35 -19.45 0.01
N ILE A 229 -0.17 -19.48 0.64
CA ILE A 229 1.00 -20.20 0.13
C ILE A 229 0.74 -21.71 0.08
N LEU A 230 0.27 -22.30 1.19
CA LEU A 230 0.02 -23.75 1.24
C LEU A 230 -1.33 -24.15 0.63
N GLY A 231 -2.33 -23.28 0.73
CA GLY A 231 -3.65 -23.44 0.13
C GLY A 231 -3.67 -23.18 -1.38
N LYS A 232 -2.62 -22.56 -1.94
CA LYS A 232 -2.46 -22.12 -3.34
C LYS A 232 -3.43 -21.04 -3.82
N LYS A 233 -4.56 -20.90 -3.14
CA LYS A 233 -5.65 -19.96 -3.41
C LYS A 233 -6.30 -19.59 -2.09
N LEU A 234 -6.57 -18.31 -1.87
CA LEU A 234 -7.33 -17.83 -0.73
C LEU A 234 -8.80 -17.65 -1.14
N THR A 235 -9.72 -18.44 -0.57
CA THR A 235 -11.16 -18.24 -0.79
C THR A 235 -11.83 -17.63 0.44
N LYS A 236 -13.11 -17.29 0.30
CA LYS A 236 -13.95 -16.81 1.43
C LYS A 236 -13.91 -17.77 2.63
N LYS A 237 -13.86 -19.10 2.39
CA LYS A 237 -13.80 -20.09 3.47
C LYS A 237 -12.43 -20.05 4.16
N GLY A 238 -11.35 -19.87 3.40
CA GLY A 238 -10.01 -19.67 3.93
C GLY A 238 -9.92 -18.44 4.83
N VAL A 239 -10.45 -17.30 4.38
CA VAL A 239 -10.50 -16.06 5.16
C VAL A 239 -11.25 -16.26 6.49
N VAL A 240 -12.39 -16.95 6.47
CA VAL A 240 -13.17 -17.23 7.69
C VAL A 240 -12.38 -18.09 8.68
N VAL A 241 -11.72 -19.16 8.23
CA VAL A 241 -10.92 -20.01 9.14
C VAL A 241 -9.72 -19.27 9.68
N SER A 242 -9.00 -18.51 8.84
CA SER A 242 -7.90 -17.64 9.28
C SER A 242 -8.36 -16.62 10.31
N ALA A 243 -9.54 -16.01 10.14
CA ALA A 243 -10.10 -15.08 11.12
C ALA A 243 -10.38 -15.75 12.48
N ILE A 244 -10.95 -16.96 12.48
CA ILE A 244 -11.17 -17.74 13.71
C ILE A 244 -9.83 -18.03 14.39
N LEU A 245 -8.82 -18.48 13.64
CA LEU A 245 -7.48 -18.77 14.17
C LEU A 245 -6.85 -17.53 14.80
N MET A 246 -6.96 -16.35 14.17
CA MET A 246 -6.41 -15.10 14.74
C MET A 246 -7.08 -14.74 16.07
N VAL A 247 -8.41 -14.87 16.18
CA VAL A 247 -9.13 -14.62 17.44
C VAL A 247 -8.67 -15.59 18.53
N LEU A 248 -8.53 -16.87 18.21
CA LEU A 248 -8.01 -17.87 19.15
C LEU A 248 -6.58 -17.54 19.59
N THR A 249 -5.73 -17.10 18.66
CA THR A 249 -4.35 -16.72 18.95
C THR A 249 -4.26 -15.50 19.85
N VAL A 250 -5.13 -14.50 19.70
CA VAL A 250 -5.18 -13.35 20.62
C VAL A 250 -5.43 -13.82 22.05
N PHE A 251 -6.39 -14.73 22.25
CA PHE A 251 -6.65 -15.30 23.57
C PHE A 251 -5.44 -16.09 24.10
N LEU A 252 -4.83 -16.93 23.26
CA LEU A 252 -3.63 -17.70 23.63
C LEU A 252 -2.45 -16.82 23.98
N VAL A 253 -2.20 -15.73 23.24
CA VAL A 253 -1.13 -14.76 23.52
C VAL A 253 -1.35 -14.11 24.88
N ASN A 254 -2.59 -13.70 25.20
CA ASN A 254 -2.91 -13.16 26.51
C ASN A 254 -2.65 -14.20 27.61
N GLN A 255 -3.12 -15.45 27.44
CA GLN A 255 -2.87 -16.49 28.43
C GLN A 255 -1.39 -16.77 28.64
N LEU A 256 -0.62 -16.89 27.55
CA LEU A 256 0.82 -17.10 27.61
C LEU A 256 1.52 -15.94 28.31
N ASP A 257 1.09 -14.70 28.07
CA ASP A 257 1.68 -13.54 28.75
C ASP A 257 1.44 -13.59 30.27
N TYR A 258 0.22 -13.86 30.72
CA TYR A 258 -0.08 -14.01 32.14
C TYR A 258 0.63 -15.21 32.77
N THR A 259 0.70 -16.35 32.06
CA THR A 259 1.45 -17.53 32.51
C THR A 259 2.92 -17.22 32.71
N LEU A 260 3.59 -16.63 31.71
CA LEU A 260 5.00 -16.28 31.80
C LEU A 260 5.25 -15.20 32.88
N ALA A 261 4.27 -14.34 33.17
CA ALA A 261 4.37 -13.33 34.23
C ALA A 261 4.25 -13.98 35.62
N LEU A 262 3.37 -14.98 35.76
CA LEU A 262 3.22 -15.76 36.98
C LEU A 262 4.49 -16.60 37.26
N MET A 263 5.02 -17.28 36.24
CA MET A 263 6.29 -18.01 36.31
C MET A 263 7.40 -17.13 36.87
N SER A 264 7.57 -15.92 36.32
CA SER A 264 8.62 -15.00 36.77
C SER A 264 8.41 -14.45 38.18
N LYS A 265 7.17 -14.34 38.65
CA LYS A 265 6.86 -13.77 39.98
C LYS A 265 6.96 -14.78 41.10
N LEU A 266 6.58 -16.03 40.84
CA LEU A 266 6.47 -17.09 41.85
C LEU A 266 7.47 -18.22 41.65
N ASP A 267 8.36 -18.12 40.65
CA ASP A 267 9.35 -19.13 40.28
C ASP A 267 8.74 -20.52 40.07
N LEU A 268 7.60 -20.55 39.38
CA LEU A 268 6.84 -21.77 39.10
C LEU A 268 7.15 -22.30 37.69
N PRO A 269 7.07 -23.63 37.48
CA PRO A 269 7.22 -24.20 36.15
C PRO A 269 6.02 -23.81 35.25
N PHE A 270 6.23 -23.92 33.93
CA PHE A 270 5.26 -23.46 32.92
C PHE A 270 3.92 -24.19 33.01
N ASP A 271 3.95 -25.51 33.15
CA ASP A 271 2.76 -26.38 33.23
C ASP A 271 1.84 -26.00 34.40
N LEU A 272 2.41 -25.78 35.58
CA LEU A 272 1.67 -25.37 36.75
C LEU A 272 1.12 -23.95 36.58
N SER A 273 1.95 -23.01 36.12
CA SER A 273 1.53 -21.62 35.89
C SER A 273 0.43 -21.51 34.82
N TRP A 274 0.54 -22.32 33.76
CA TRP A 274 -0.45 -22.41 32.69
C TRP A 274 -1.79 -22.92 33.22
N THR A 275 -1.74 -23.99 34.03
CA THR A 275 -2.94 -24.57 34.64
C THR A 275 -3.63 -23.55 35.55
N ILE A 276 -2.88 -22.90 36.45
CA ILE A 276 -3.42 -21.89 37.37
C ILE A 276 -4.08 -20.74 36.60
N VAL A 277 -3.40 -20.18 35.61
CA VAL A 277 -3.92 -19.04 34.84
C VAL A 277 -5.20 -19.42 34.07
N ASN A 278 -5.23 -20.60 33.44
CA ASN A 278 -6.41 -21.03 32.69
C ASN A 278 -7.59 -21.34 33.63
N GLU A 279 -7.36 -22.04 34.74
CA GLU A 279 -8.40 -22.34 35.72
C GLU A 279 -9.01 -21.06 36.31
N ALA A 280 -8.14 -20.14 36.74
CA ALA A 280 -8.52 -18.79 37.19
C ALA A 280 -9.36 -18.06 36.14
N THR A 281 -8.96 -18.12 34.86
CA THR A 281 -9.71 -17.48 33.75
C THR A 281 -11.12 -18.05 33.61
N PHE A 282 -11.27 -19.37 33.61
CA PHE A 282 -12.59 -20.01 33.45
C PHE A 282 -13.48 -19.85 34.68
N GLN A 283 -12.90 -19.70 35.88
CA GLN A 283 -13.64 -19.44 37.11
C GLN A 283 -13.96 -17.94 37.32
N GLY A 284 -13.37 -17.06 36.51
CA GLY A 284 -13.48 -15.61 36.67
C GLY A 284 -12.63 -15.04 37.80
N ASP A 285 -11.77 -15.86 38.42
CA ASP A 285 -10.84 -15.47 39.51
C ASP A 285 -9.52 -14.95 38.94
N VAL A 286 -9.60 -13.94 38.09
CA VAL A 286 -8.45 -13.33 37.42
C VAL A 286 -8.13 -11.96 38.00
N PRO A 287 -6.87 -11.48 37.87
CA PRO A 287 -6.51 -10.14 38.30
C PRO A 287 -7.42 -9.07 37.66
N ASP A 288 -7.69 -7.97 38.37
CA ASP A 288 -8.63 -6.90 37.96
C ASP A 288 -8.43 -6.40 36.52
N LYS A 289 -7.20 -6.40 36.02
CA LYS A 289 -6.84 -5.90 34.68
C LYS A 289 -6.87 -6.97 33.60
N PHE A 290 -7.13 -8.24 33.91
CA PHE A 290 -7.06 -9.34 32.94
C PHE A 290 -7.98 -9.14 31.74
N TYR A 291 -9.28 -8.97 31.98
CA TYR A 291 -10.24 -8.77 30.88
C TYR A 291 -10.05 -7.43 30.17
N LEU A 292 -9.57 -6.40 30.87
CA LEU A 292 -9.24 -5.11 30.27
C LEU A 292 -8.03 -5.23 29.32
N ASN A 293 -6.99 -5.96 29.72
CA ASN A 293 -5.82 -6.22 28.90
C ASN A 293 -6.15 -7.12 27.71
N LEU A 294 -6.96 -8.16 27.93
CA LEU A 294 -7.47 -9.00 26.85
C LEU A 294 -8.31 -8.19 25.84
N GLY A 295 -9.21 -7.33 26.33
CA GLY A 295 -10.02 -6.46 25.48
C GLY A 295 -9.16 -5.48 24.68
N MET A 296 -8.14 -4.88 25.30
CA MET A 296 -7.20 -3.98 24.63
C MET A 296 -6.39 -4.73 23.56
N LEU A 297 -5.83 -5.89 23.90
CA LEU A 297 -5.11 -6.75 22.97
C LEU A 297 -6.01 -7.13 21.80
N ALA A 298 -7.24 -7.55 22.06
CA ALA A 298 -8.19 -7.92 21.01
C ALA A 298 -8.50 -6.74 20.08
N VAL A 299 -8.80 -5.55 20.60
CA VAL A 299 -9.13 -4.38 19.78
C VAL A 299 -7.97 -4.01 18.85
N PHE A 300 -6.75 -3.88 19.37
CA PHE A 300 -5.62 -3.45 18.56
C PHE A 300 -5.08 -4.55 17.65
N THR A 301 -4.98 -5.79 18.14
CA THR A 301 -4.46 -6.91 17.34
C THR A 301 -5.44 -7.32 16.25
N LEU A 302 -6.74 -7.44 16.55
CA LEU A 302 -7.74 -7.76 15.52
C LEU A 302 -8.01 -6.57 14.59
N GLY A 303 -7.94 -5.34 15.09
CA GLY A 303 -8.00 -4.14 14.26
C GLY A 303 -6.85 -4.09 13.24
N GLY A 304 -5.61 -4.37 13.70
CA GLY A 304 -4.46 -4.50 12.81
C GLY A 304 -4.58 -5.66 11.83
N ALA A 305 -5.01 -6.83 12.30
CA ALA A 305 -5.18 -8.01 11.46
C ALA A 305 -6.23 -7.78 10.36
N TRP A 306 -7.31 -7.06 10.69
CA TRP A 306 -8.34 -6.67 9.73
C TRP A 306 -7.77 -5.83 8.57
N ILE A 307 -6.82 -4.92 8.84
CA ILE A 307 -6.14 -4.15 7.78
C ILE A 307 -5.45 -5.09 6.79
N SER A 308 -4.74 -6.11 7.28
CA SER A 308 -4.06 -7.09 6.42
C SER A 308 -5.03 -7.99 5.66
N VAL A 309 -6.13 -8.41 6.29
CA VAL A 309 -7.20 -9.18 5.60
C VAL A 309 -7.83 -8.35 4.50
N LYS A 310 -8.18 -7.10 4.79
CA LYS A 310 -8.75 -6.17 3.81
C LYS A 310 -7.79 -5.98 2.63
N SER A 311 -6.52 -5.70 2.90
CA SER A 311 -5.49 -5.56 1.86
C SER A 311 -5.38 -6.81 0.98
N ALA A 312 -5.42 -8.01 1.56
CA ALA A 312 -5.40 -9.25 0.78
C ALA A 312 -6.64 -9.43 -0.11
N LEU A 313 -7.82 -9.04 0.39
CA LEU A 313 -9.08 -9.10 -0.37
C LEU A 313 -9.13 -8.06 -1.49
N ASP A 314 -8.67 -6.84 -1.22
CA ASP A 314 -8.60 -5.77 -2.21
C ASP A 314 -7.61 -6.15 -3.32
N GLY A 315 -6.43 -6.69 -2.97
CA GLY A 315 -5.48 -7.21 -3.97
C GLY A 315 -6.06 -8.34 -4.83
N GLN A 316 -6.88 -9.24 -4.25
CA GLN A 316 -7.59 -10.25 -5.04
C GLN A 316 -8.65 -9.68 -5.98
N LYS A 317 -9.32 -8.60 -5.58
CA LYS A 317 -10.29 -7.92 -6.44
C LYS A 317 -9.59 -7.17 -7.57
N ASN A 318 -8.47 -6.52 -7.25
CA ASN A 318 -7.83 -5.58 -8.15
C ASN A 318 -6.90 -6.27 -9.15
N ARG A 319 -6.43 -7.51 -8.88
CA ARG A 319 -5.54 -8.27 -9.80
C ARG A 319 -6.02 -8.38 -11.25
N ALA A 320 -7.33 -8.36 -11.48
CA ALA A 320 -7.93 -8.50 -12.80
C ALA A 320 -8.13 -7.16 -13.52
N ILE A 321 -7.85 -6.05 -12.84
CA ILE A 321 -7.95 -4.72 -13.42
C ILE A 321 -6.79 -4.54 -14.38
N ALA A 322 -7.11 -4.40 -15.65
CA ALA A 322 -6.24 -3.91 -16.69
C ALA A 322 -7.10 -3.06 -17.62
N ARG A 323 -7.05 -1.73 -17.46
CA ARG A 323 -7.90 -0.79 -18.22
C ARG A 323 -7.17 0.48 -18.62
N LYS A 324 -7.64 1.10 -19.70
CA LYS A 324 -7.27 2.46 -20.10
C LYS A 324 -8.11 3.47 -19.33
N ILE A 325 -7.47 4.51 -18.81
CA ILE A 325 -8.09 5.67 -18.17
C ILE A 325 -8.18 6.83 -19.16
N ALA A 326 -7.08 7.14 -19.87
CA ALA A 326 -6.99 8.21 -20.87
C ALA A 326 -6.13 7.79 -22.06
#